data_AF-A0A954VSY5-F1
#
_entry.id   AF-A0A954VSY5-F1
#
_cell.length_a   1.000
_cell.length_b   1.000
_cell.length_c   1.000
_cell.angle_alpha   90.00
_cell.angle_beta   90.00
_cell.angle_gamma   90.00
#
_symmetry.space_group_name_H-M   'P 1'
#
loop_
_entity.id
_entity.type
_entity.pdbx_description
1 polymer ?
#
loop_
_entity_poly.entity_id
_entity_poly.type
_entity_poly.pdbx_seq_one_letter_code
_entity_poly.pdbx_strand_id
1 'polypeptide(L)'
;MAKRKVAKRGINKSQAVRNELKKGITSPKEVVANLAKRDISVSAAFVSNVKSGMKKQRTTKEARTAFKDTAGRSSQYTGESKPLLAAVDLVVLVGVKEAHALIDTAEQLVEHVEARLK
;
A
#
# COMPACT_ATOMS: atom_id res chain seq x y z
N MET A 1 -37.91 3.87 -18.01
CA MET A 1 -36.53 3.41 -17.71
C MET A 1 -35.75 3.25 -19.02
N ALA A 2 -34.77 4.13 -19.28
CA ALA A 2 -34.01 4.10 -20.52
C ALA A 2 -32.99 2.95 -20.54
N LYS A 3 -33.10 2.03 -21.49
CA LYS A 3 -32.13 0.94 -21.70
C LYS A 3 -30.81 1.54 -22.20
N ARG A 4 -29.76 1.48 -21.38
CA ARG A 4 -28.41 1.93 -21.76
C ARG A 4 -27.89 1.06 -22.91
N LYS A 5 -27.57 1.68 -24.05
CA LYS A 5 -26.94 1.02 -25.20
C LYS A 5 -25.57 0.48 -24.77
N VAL A 6 -25.40 -0.85 -24.77
CA VAL A 6 -24.11 -1.50 -24.49
C VAL A 6 -23.25 -1.33 -25.74
N ALA A 7 -22.30 -0.40 -25.71
CA ALA A 7 -21.33 -0.22 -26.80
C ALA A 7 -20.55 -1.53 -27.03
N LYS A 8 -20.33 -1.89 -28.30
CA LYS A 8 -19.48 -3.02 -28.70
C LYS A 8 -18.12 -2.87 -27.99
N ARG A 9 -17.81 -3.81 -27.10
CA ARG A 9 -16.59 -3.80 -26.29
C ARG A 9 -15.39 -3.94 -27.23
N GLY A 10 -14.73 -2.84 -27.54
CA GLY A 10 -13.41 -2.86 -28.17
C GLY A 10 -12.46 -3.74 -27.36
N ILE A 11 -11.55 -4.43 -28.04
CA ILE A 11 -10.57 -5.32 -27.42
C ILE A 11 -9.86 -4.56 -26.29
N ASN A 12 -9.98 -5.05 -25.06
CA ASN A 12 -9.39 -4.40 -23.90
C ASN A 12 -7.86 -4.64 -23.91
N LYS A 13 -7.14 -3.72 -24.53
CA LYS A 13 -5.67 -3.77 -24.69
C LYS A 13 -4.94 -3.99 -23.36
N SER A 14 -5.39 -3.31 -22.30
CA SER A 14 -4.83 -3.47 -20.95
C SER A 14 -4.98 -4.89 -20.42
N GLN A 15 -6.11 -5.54 -20.68
CA GLN A 15 -6.33 -6.93 -20.26
C GLN A 15 -5.45 -7.90 -21.05
N ALA A 16 -5.27 -7.66 -22.35
CA ALA A 16 -4.38 -8.46 -23.18
C ALA A 16 -2.91 -8.39 -22.68
N VAL A 17 -2.43 -7.18 -22.35
CA VAL A 17 -1.09 -6.97 -21.75
C VAL A 17 -0.94 -7.72 -20.43
N ARG A 18 -1.94 -7.63 -19.53
CA ARG A 18 -1.91 -8.36 -18.25
C ARG A 18 -1.85 -9.88 -18.45
N ASN A 19 -2.55 -10.40 -19.45
CA ASN A 19 -2.58 -11.83 -19.72
C ASN A 19 -1.22 -12.33 -20.22
N GLU A 20 -0.51 -11.56 -21.04
CA GLU A 20 0.87 -11.91 -21.45
C GLU A 20 1.86 -11.79 -20.29
N LEU A 21 1.78 -10.74 -19.47
CA LEU A 21 2.64 -10.58 -18.29
C LEU A 21 2.46 -11.70 -17.26
N LYS A 22 1.26 -12.29 -17.16
CA LYS A 22 0.98 -13.45 -16.29
C LYS A 22 1.67 -14.74 -16.74
N LYS A 23 2.08 -14.85 -18.00
CA LYS A 23 2.82 -16.02 -18.51
C LYS A 23 4.30 -16.01 -18.13
N GLY A 24 4.77 -15.02 -17.36
CA GLY A 24 6.15 -14.89 -16.93
C GLY A 24 7.04 -14.07 -17.87
N ILE A 25 6.48 -13.55 -18.97
CA ILE A 25 7.21 -12.67 -19.89
C ILE A 25 7.38 -11.30 -19.23
N THR A 26 8.62 -10.89 -18.98
CA THR A 26 8.92 -9.64 -18.25
C THR A 26 9.39 -8.50 -19.14
N SER A 27 9.88 -8.82 -20.34
CA SER A 27 10.40 -7.87 -21.32
C SER A 27 9.26 -7.17 -22.06
N PRO A 28 9.13 -5.83 -21.99
CA PRO A 28 8.09 -5.10 -22.71
C PRO A 28 8.14 -5.31 -24.22
N LYS A 29 9.32 -5.53 -24.81
CA LYS A 29 9.51 -5.77 -26.24
C LYS A 29 8.89 -7.09 -26.69
N GLU A 30 9.08 -8.14 -25.90
CA GLU A 30 8.50 -9.47 -26.16
C GLU A 30 6.98 -9.47 -26.02
N VAL A 31 6.46 -8.74 -25.03
CA VAL A 31 5.00 -8.58 -24.85
C VAL A 31 4.39 -7.88 -26.07
N VAL A 32 5.02 -6.82 -26.58
CA VAL A 32 4.55 -6.13 -27.80
C VAL A 32 4.59 -7.07 -28.99
N ALA A 33 5.67 -7.84 -29.18
CA ALA A 33 5.78 -8.80 -30.27
C ALA A 33 4.69 -9.89 -30.22
N ASN A 34 4.39 -10.41 -29.03
CA ASN A 34 3.34 -11.43 -28.87
C ASN A 34 1.92 -10.87 -29.01
N LEU A 35 1.70 -9.61 -28.66
CA LEU A 35 0.41 -8.94 -28.86
C LEU A 35 0.20 -8.54 -30.33
N ALA A 36 1.28 -8.17 -31.04
CA ALA A 36 1.23 -7.89 -32.47
C ALA A 36 0.81 -9.13 -33.28
N LYS A 37 1.25 -10.33 -32.91
CA LYS A 37 0.79 -11.60 -33.50
C LYS A 37 -0.71 -11.88 -33.35
N ARG A 38 -1.40 -11.11 -32.51
CA ARG A 38 -2.85 -11.23 -32.22
C ARG A 38 -3.62 -10.01 -32.72
N ASP A 39 -3.03 -9.23 -33.63
CA ASP A 39 -3.57 -7.99 -34.17
C ASP A 39 -3.83 -6.90 -33.11
N ILE A 40 -3.13 -6.96 -31.97
CA ILE A 40 -3.21 -5.96 -30.91
C ILE A 40 -1.96 -5.09 -30.93
N SER A 41 -2.08 -3.93 -31.57
CA SER A 41 -1.02 -2.91 -31.55
C SER A 41 -1.03 -2.11 -30.24
N VAL A 42 0.08 -2.17 -29.51
CA VAL A 42 0.38 -1.44 -28.27
C VAL A 42 1.85 -1.06 -28.23
N SER A 43 2.15 0.11 -27.67
CA SER A 43 3.53 0.58 -27.51
C SER A 43 4.22 -0.06 -26.30
N ALA A 44 5.55 -0.13 -26.33
CA ALA A 44 6.33 -0.59 -25.18
C ALA A 44 6.11 0.28 -23.93
N ALA A 45 5.93 1.60 -24.11
CA ALA A 45 5.61 2.52 -23.03
C ALA A 45 4.27 2.17 -22.34
N PHE A 46 3.27 1.78 -23.13
CA PHE A 46 1.98 1.34 -22.59
C PHE A 46 2.13 0.07 -21.74
N VAL A 47 2.92 -0.90 -22.19
CA VAL A 47 3.20 -2.12 -21.43
C VAL A 47 3.90 -1.80 -20.11
N SER A 48 4.88 -0.89 -20.12
CA SER A 48 5.58 -0.44 -18.90
C SER A 48 4.62 0.20 -17.89
N ASN A 49 3.69 1.04 -18.36
CA ASN A 49 2.68 1.66 -17.49
C ASN A 49 1.75 0.61 -16.86
N VAL A 50 1.29 -0.38 -17.64
CA VAL A 50 0.45 -1.47 -17.13
C VAL A 50 1.23 -2.30 -16.10
N LYS A 51 2.50 -2.63 -16.38
CA LYS A 51 3.38 -3.37 -15.45
C LYS A 51 3.59 -2.61 -14.14
N SER A 52 3.85 -1.31 -14.22
CA SER A 52 4.00 -0.42 -13.05
C SER A 52 2.71 -0.36 -12.22
N GLY A 53 1.56 -0.19 -12.88
CA GLY A 53 0.25 -0.19 -12.22
C GLY A 53 -0.06 -1.50 -11.49
N MET A 54 0.30 -2.65 -12.08
CA MET A 54 0.14 -3.96 -11.43
C MET A 54 1.00 -4.09 -10.16
N LYS A 55 2.26 -3.60 -10.20
CA LYS A 55 3.14 -3.62 -9.02
C LYS A 55 2.57 -2.75 -7.89
N LYS A 56 2.08 -1.54 -8.21
CA LYS A 56 1.47 -0.63 -7.23
C LYS A 56 0.18 -1.20 -6.62
N GLN A 57 -0.64 -1.89 -7.42
CA GLN A 57 -1.84 -2.54 -6.88
C GLN A 57 -1.50 -3.68 -5.92
N ARG A 58 -0.45 -4.44 -6.21
CA ARG A 58 0.01 -5.52 -5.33
C ARG A 58 0.45 -5.00 -3.96
N THR A 59 1.26 -3.94 -3.94
CA THR A 59 1.71 -3.33 -2.67
C THR A 59 0.55 -2.74 -1.87
N THR A 60 -0.41 -2.07 -2.52
CA THR A 60 -1.60 -1.56 -1.81
C THR A 60 -2.53 -2.66 -1.29
N LYS A 61 -2.61 -3.80 -1.98
CA LYS A 61 -3.40 -4.95 -1.52
C LYS A 61 -2.75 -5.62 -0.32
N GLU A 62 -1.43 -5.80 -0.36
CA GLU A 62 -0.62 -6.35 0.75
C GLU A 62 -0.71 -5.46 2.00
N ALA A 63 -0.66 -4.13 1.83
CA ALA A 63 -0.87 -3.18 2.93
C ALA A 63 -2.29 -3.28 3.55
N ARG A 64 -3.32 -3.49 2.73
CA ARG A 64 -4.71 -3.65 3.21
C ARG A 64 -4.97 -4.98 3.92
N THR A 65 -4.30 -6.06 3.50
CA THR A 65 -4.38 -7.35 4.21
C THR A 65 -3.65 -7.30 5.55
N ALA A 66 -2.47 -6.65 5.60
CA ALA A 66 -1.76 -6.45 6.85
C ALA A 66 -2.62 -5.71 7.89
N PHE A 67 -3.37 -4.69 7.47
CA PHE A 67 -4.27 -3.94 8.36
C PHE A 67 -5.43 -4.77 8.91
N LYS A 68 -5.96 -5.73 8.14
CA LYS A 68 -7.05 -6.61 8.56
C LYS A 68 -6.59 -7.68 9.55
N ASP A 69 -5.37 -8.20 9.38
CA ASP A 69 -4.82 -9.21 10.29
C ASP A 69 -4.44 -8.62 11.66
N THR A 70 -4.07 -7.33 11.72
CA THR A 70 -3.91 -6.61 12.99
C THR A 70 -5.24 -6.27 13.67
N ALA A 71 -6.31 -5.98 12.90
CA ALA A 71 -7.61 -5.64 13.47
C ALA A 71 -8.36 -6.87 14.06
N GLY A 72 -8.03 -8.09 13.62
CA GLY A 72 -8.60 -9.33 14.15
C GLY A 72 -7.87 -9.94 15.35
N ARG A 73 -6.68 -9.44 15.71
CA ARG A 73 -5.83 -9.96 16.79
C ARG A 73 -5.86 -9.14 18.09
N SER A 74 -6.69 -8.09 18.15
CA SER A 74 -6.74 -7.17 19.30
C SER A 74 -7.65 -7.60 20.46
N SER A 75 -8.28 -8.79 20.40
CA SER A 75 -9.20 -9.25 21.46
C SER A 75 -8.57 -10.17 22.53
N GLN A 76 -7.26 -10.41 22.50
CA GLN A 76 -6.57 -11.25 23.49
C GLN A 76 -5.24 -10.62 23.92
N TYR A 77 -5.29 -9.47 24.60
CA TYR A 77 -4.16 -9.03 25.42
C TYR A 77 -4.68 -8.48 26.74
N THR A 78 -4.82 -9.40 27.69
CA THR A 78 -5.00 -9.15 29.11
C THR A 78 -3.69 -8.61 29.69
N GLY A 79 -3.76 -7.42 30.31
CA GLY A 79 -2.76 -6.91 31.25
C GLY A 79 -1.47 -6.37 30.62
N GLU A 80 -1.03 -5.18 31.08
CA GLU A 80 0.33 -4.64 30.96
C GLU A 80 0.83 -4.07 29.61
N SER A 81 0.20 -4.32 28.46
CA SER A 81 0.73 -3.84 27.15
C SER A 81 0.28 -2.44 26.69
N LYS A 82 -0.55 -1.74 27.47
CA LYS A 82 -1.07 -0.39 27.11
C LYS A 82 0.01 0.67 26.83
N PRO A 83 1.12 0.79 27.60
CA PRO A 83 2.09 1.86 27.34
C PRO A 83 2.89 1.60 26.05
N LEU A 84 3.13 0.34 25.70
CA LEU A 84 3.85 -0.01 24.47
C LEU A 84 3.02 0.29 23.22
N LEU A 85 1.69 0.09 23.26
CA LEU A 85 0.82 0.51 22.16
C LEU A 85 0.84 2.04 21.99
N ALA A 86 0.73 2.79 23.08
CA ALA A 86 0.76 4.25 23.03
C ALA A 86 2.11 4.78 22.47
N ALA A 87 3.23 4.15 22.84
CA ALA A 87 4.54 4.48 22.32
C ALA A 87 4.65 4.21 20.81
N VAL A 88 4.12 3.08 20.34
CA VAL A 88 4.07 2.76 18.91
C VAL A 88 3.19 3.75 18.14
N ASP A 89 2.01 4.10 18.67
CA ASP A 89 1.11 5.08 18.04
C ASP A 89 1.76 6.46 17.91
N LEU A 90 2.51 6.89 18.95
CA LEU A 90 3.22 8.16 18.94
C LEU A 90 4.34 8.17 17.89
N VAL A 91 5.13 7.09 17.80
CA VAL A 91 6.17 6.93 16.77
C VAL A 91 5.58 6.89 15.36
N VAL A 92 4.39 6.31 15.17
CA VAL A 92 3.71 6.26 13.87
C VAL A 92 3.18 7.63 13.44
N LEU A 93 2.77 8.48 14.39
CA LEU A 93 2.19 9.81 14.12
C LEU A 93 3.22 10.88 13.79
N VAL A 94 4.33 10.94 14.53
CA VAL A 94 5.34 12.01 14.42
C VAL A 94 6.70 11.51 13.94
N GLY A 95 6.90 10.19 13.87
CA GLY A 95 8.19 9.60 13.52
C GLY A 95 9.15 9.54 14.72
N VAL A 96 10.15 8.65 14.62
CA VAL A 96 11.00 8.24 15.76
C VAL A 96 11.79 9.40 16.37
N LYS A 97 12.32 10.33 15.54
CA LYS A 97 13.14 11.45 16.03
C LYS A 97 12.34 12.48 16.81
N GLU A 98 11.14 12.80 16.34
CA GLU A 98 10.24 13.75 16.98
C GLU A 98 9.58 13.13 18.21
N ALA A 99 9.30 11.83 18.19
CA ALA A 99 8.84 11.07 19.35
C ALA A 99 9.86 11.10 20.51
N HIS A 100 11.15 10.89 20.23
CA HIS A 100 12.21 11.02 21.25
C HIS A 100 12.28 12.44 21.83
N ALA A 101 12.26 13.48 20.99
CA ALA A 101 12.29 14.86 21.46
C ALA A 101 11.08 15.22 22.36
N LEU A 102 9.90 14.66 22.07
CA LEU A 102 8.70 14.82 22.89
C LEU A 102 8.79 14.09 24.24
N ILE A 103 9.43 12.93 24.26
CA ILE A 103 9.67 12.18 25.51
C ILE A 103 10.68 12.92 26.38
N ASP A 104 11.80 13.38 25.82
CA ASP A 104 12.82 14.14 26.56
C ASP A 104 12.23 15.44 27.17
N THR A 105 11.36 16.13 26.43
CA THR A 105 10.69 17.34 26.94
C THR A 105 9.64 17.04 28.00
N ALA A 106 8.94 15.90 27.90
CA ALA A 106 8.01 15.46 28.93
C ALA A 106 8.73 15.08 30.24
N GLU A 107 9.89 14.42 30.16
CA GLU A 107 10.70 14.08 31.33
C GLU A 107 11.20 15.34 32.07
N GLN A 108 11.69 16.34 31.34
CA GLN A 108 12.10 17.62 31.93
C GLN A 108 10.97 18.35 32.65
N LEU A 109 9.73 18.25 32.14
CA LEU A 109 8.56 18.84 32.80
C LEU A 109 8.19 18.11 34.08
N VAL A 110 8.31 16.78 34.11
CA VAL A 110 8.04 15.98 35.32
C VAL A 110 9.05 16.33 36.41
N GLU A 111 10.33 16.38 36.09
CA GLU A 111 11.37 16.79 37.05
C GLU A 111 11.11 18.20 37.61
N HIS A 112 10.67 19.14 36.77
CA HIS A 112 10.35 20.50 37.22
C HIS A 112 9.13 20.57 38.15
N VAL A 113 8.12 19.73 37.90
CA VAL A 113 6.92 19.64 38.75
C VAL A 113 7.25 18.98 40.09
N GLU A 114 8.05 17.92 40.10
CA GLU A 114 8.50 17.27 41.33
C GLU A 114 9.38 18.18 42.19
N ALA A 115 10.24 18.99 41.56
CA ALA A 115 11.04 19.99 42.25
C ALA A 115 10.21 21.11 42.90
N ARG A 116 9.00 21.40 42.40
CA ARG A 116 8.05 22.36 43.00
C ARG A 116 7.19 21.77 44.12
N LEU A 117 7.09 20.46 44.19
CA LEU A 117 6.31 19.75 45.22
C LEU A 117 7.12 19.39 46.47
N LYS A 118 8.45 19.57 46.43
CA LYS A 118 9.37 19.49 47.58
C LYS A 118 9.60 20.87 48.18
#